data_AF-A0A0K0DLL1-F1
#
_entry.id   AF-A0A0K0DLL1-F1
#
_cell.length_a   1.000
_cell.length_b   1.000
_cell.length_c   1.000
_cell.angle_alpha   90.00
_cell.angle_beta   90.00
_cell.angle_gamma   90.00
#
_symmetry.space_group_name_H-M   'P 1'
#
loop_
_entity.id
_entity.type
_entity.pdbx_description
1 polymer ?
#
loop_
_entity_poly.entity_id
_entity_poly.type
_entity_poly.pdbx_seq_one_letter_code
_entity_poly.pdbx_strand_id
1 'polypeptide(L)'
;MRTLELDNMGVKIDGRQLHHLRFADHIVLIAPDISQAERMFADFDKACGKIGLRLNLKKTIFMKNGLVSFAPFTLNGTNISECSSYVYLGREINMMNDLAPELSRRKRAAWRDFKSIEDVVKRTKNTLLRVHLFDSTIPPALTYVSETWSLRKQDERSLSVIERAVERTVLGVSRFTQVRDGIRSSALRQRSKFKDTVLYAKQSKIRRAGHVMRTNDNRWTRAVSEWISRDVKRTAGRPPMVRFLHGEPRRRM
;
A
#
# COMPACT_ATOMS: atom_id res chain seq x y z
N MET A 1 9.48 18.91 19.21
CA MET A 1 9.61 18.37 17.82
C MET A 1 8.76 19.08 16.75
N ARG A 2 7.88 20.03 17.11
CA ARG A 2 7.09 20.84 16.15
C ARG A 2 7.94 21.90 15.39
N THR A 3 9.15 22.17 15.87
CA THR A 3 10.10 23.18 15.36
C THR A 3 11.35 22.52 14.75
N LEU A 4 11.16 21.54 13.87
CA LEU A 4 12.23 21.10 12.97
C LEU A 4 12.19 22.05 11.78
N GLU A 5 13.11 23.02 11.76
CA GLU A 5 13.27 24.01 10.69
C GLU A 5 13.80 23.30 9.44
N LEU A 6 12.89 22.68 8.68
CA LEU A 6 13.20 22.02 7.42
C LEU A 6 12.74 22.88 6.24
N ASP A 7 12.43 24.16 6.45
CA ASP A 7 11.57 24.99 5.59
C ASP A 7 12.03 25.13 4.12
N ASN A 8 13.29 24.80 3.82
CA ASN A 8 13.85 24.80 2.46
C ASN A 8 14.27 23.41 1.93
N MET A 9 14.09 22.35 2.70
CA MET A 9 14.41 20.98 2.31
C MET A 9 13.15 20.24 1.82
N GLY A 10 13.22 18.98 1.46
CA GLY A 10 12.08 18.19 0.98
C GLY A 10 11.78 18.31 -0.51
N VAL A 11 10.72 17.61 -0.91
CA VAL A 11 10.25 17.58 -2.31
C VAL A 11 9.19 18.65 -2.52
N LYS A 12 9.38 19.49 -3.54
CA LYS A 12 8.45 20.57 -3.88
C LYS A 12 7.22 20.04 -4.59
N ILE A 13 6.04 20.25 -4.01
CA ILE A 13 4.73 19.84 -4.51
C ILE A 13 3.82 21.08 -4.47
N ASP A 14 3.38 21.54 -5.64
CA ASP A 14 2.55 22.74 -5.80
C ASP A 14 3.04 23.97 -4.99
N GLY A 15 4.35 24.22 -5.04
CA GLY A 15 4.97 25.37 -4.36
C GLY A 15 5.23 25.17 -2.86
N ARG A 16 4.80 24.05 -2.26
CA ARG A 16 5.05 23.70 -0.85
C ARG A 16 6.06 22.57 -0.76
N GLN A 17 6.83 22.52 0.32
CA GLN A 17 7.83 21.49 0.53
C GLN A 17 7.27 20.34 1.38
N LEU A 18 7.32 19.11 0.85
CA LEU A 18 7.00 17.89 1.60
C LEU A 18 8.30 17.29 2.15
N HIS A 19 8.50 17.47 3.47
CA HIS A 19 9.72 17.05 4.15
C HIS A 19 9.58 15.71 4.89
N HIS A 20 8.41 15.44 5.46
CA HIS A 20 8.24 14.29 6.34
C HIS A 20 6.80 13.80 6.47
N LEU A 21 6.65 12.53 6.83
CA LEU A 21 5.41 11.90 7.28
C LEU A 21 5.65 11.32 8.67
N ARG A 22 4.72 11.56 9.60
CA ARG A 22 4.85 11.09 11.00
C ARG A 22 3.56 10.39 11.43
N PHE A 23 3.71 9.24 12.05
CA PHE A 23 2.63 8.55 12.74
C PHE A 23 3.21 7.80 13.95
N ALA A 24 2.84 8.22 15.16
CA ALA A 24 3.46 7.76 16.40
C ALA A 24 5.00 7.83 16.30
N ASP A 25 5.69 6.71 16.47
CA ASP A 25 7.14 6.54 16.38
C ASP A 25 7.65 6.29 14.94
N HIS A 26 6.76 6.05 13.97
CA HIS A 26 7.13 5.88 12.57
C HIS A 26 7.26 7.24 11.86
N ILE A 27 8.50 7.60 11.53
CA ILE A 27 8.83 8.87 10.89
C ILE A 27 9.56 8.58 9.58
N VAL A 28 9.10 9.21 8.50
CA VAL A 28 9.71 9.16 7.18
C VAL A 28 10.19 10.56 6.82
N LEU A 29 11.46 10.70 6.49
CA LEU A 29 12.02 11.90 5.89
C LEU A 29 12.06 11.72 4.37
N ILE A 30 11.72 12.77 3.63
CA ILE A 30 11.64 12.76 2.18
C ILE A 30 12.55 13.88 1.68
N ALA A 31 13.48 13.54 0.79
CA ALA A 31 14.46 14.46 0.22
C ALA A 31 14.64 14.17 -1.29
N PRO A 32 15.03 15.17 -2.10
CA PRO A 32 15.30 15.01 -3.53
C PRO A 32 16.66 14.35 -3.81
N ASP A 33 17.60 14.43 -2.88
CA ASP A 33 18.97 13.90 -3.01
C ASP A 33 19.55 13.45 -1.67
N ILE A 34 20.65 12.70 -1.72
CA ILE A 34 21.33 12.12 -0.56
C ILE A 34 21.87 13.21 0.37
N SER A 35 22.51 14.24 -0.18
CA SER A 35 23.13 15.30 0.62
C SER A 35 22.08 16.05 1.45
N GLN A 36 20.90 16.31 0.89
CA GLN A 36 19.79 16.90 1.63
C GLN A 36 19.20 15.91 2.63
N ALA A 37 19.07 14.63 2.29
CA ALA A 37 18.63 13.60 3.23
C ALA A 37 19.55 13.52 4.46
N GLU A 38 20.88 13.61 4.29
CA GLU A 38 21.85 13.53 5.40
C GLU A 38 21.71 14.73 6.32
N ARG A 39 21.57 15.95 5.77
CA ARG A 39 21.31 17.16 6.57
C ARG A 39 19.99 17.05 7.34
N MET A 40 18.91 16.66 6.66
CA MET A 40 17.61 16.45 7.32
C MET A 40 17.69 15.42 8.44
N PHE A 41 18.47 14.36 8.24
CA PHE A 41 18.64 13.28 9.22
C PHE A 41 19.49 13.72 10.42
N ALA A 42 20.56 14.50 10.19
CA ALA A 42 21.37 15.10 11.24
C ALA A 42 20.58 16.11 12.09
N ASP A 43 19.80 16.98 11.46
CA ASP A 43 18.93 17.91 12.17
C ASP A 43 17.86 17.19 13.00
N PHE A 44 17.33 16.10 12.44
CA PHE A 44 16.39 15.23 13.14
C PHE A 44 17.01 14.55 14.37
N ASP A 45 18.22 14.01 14.25
CA ASP A 45 18.96 13.42 15.37
C ASP A 45 19.24 14.44 16.47
N LYS A 46 19.72 15.64 16.10
CA LYS A 46 19.95 16.75 17.03
C LYS A 46 18.66 17.16 17.75
N ALA A 47 17.53 17.22 17.04
CA ALA A 47 16.24 17.54 17.62
C ALA A 47 15.72 16.45 18.57
N CYS A 48 15.99 15.17 18.28
CA CYS A 48 15.71 14.06 19.18
C CYS A 48 16.53 14.17 20.47
N GLY A 49 17.83 14.44 20.35
CA GLY A 49 18.74 14.58 21.50
C GLY A 49 18.31 15.68 22.48
N LYS A 50 17.80 16.81 21.97
CA LYS A 50 17.26 17.91 22.79
C LYS A 50 16.09 17.51 23.70
N ILE A 51 15.35 16.46 23.34
CA ILE A 51 14.23 15.93 24.12
C ILE A 51 14.55 14.58 24.78
N GLY A 52 15.83 14.22 24.86
CA GLY A 52 16.29 12.98 25.49
C GLY A 52 16.04 11.70 24.68
N LEU A 53 15.65 11.81 23.40
CA LEU A 53 15.48 10.65 22.52
C LEU A 53 16.76 10.35 21.74
N ARG A 54 16.98 9.08 21.44
CA ARG A 54 18.09 8.60 20.60
C ARG A 54 17.54 7.79 19.42
N LEU A 55 18.12 8.00 18.25
CA LEU A 55 17.78 7.23 17.06
C LEU A 55 18.33 5.81 17.16
N ASN A 56 17.52 4.83 16.76
CA ASN A 56 17.98 3.46 16.62
C ASN A 56 18.50 3.23 15.20
N LEU A 57 19.80 3.50 15.00
CA LEU A 57 20.43 3.42 13.67
C LEU A 57 20.37 2.02 13.05
N LYS A 58 20.21 0.95 13.84
CA LYS A 58 20.02 -0.42 13.34
C LYS A 58 18.64 -0.64 12.73
N LYS A 59 17.62 0.08 13.22
CA LYS A 59 16.24 0.03 12.70
C LYS A 59 16.01 1.09 11.63
N THR A 60 16.78 2.17 11.64
CA THR A 60 16.73 3.18 10.60
C THR A 60 17.30 2.61 9.32
N ILE A 61 16.53 2.72 8.25
CA ILE A 61 16.93 2.31 6.91
C ILE A 61 16.61 3.45 5.96
N PHE A 62 17.33 3.50 4.84
CA PHE A 62 17.00 4.44 3.78
C PHE A 62 16.64 3.69 2.49
N MET A 63 15.94 4.37 1.60
CA MET A 63 15.51 3.83 0.31
C MET A 63 15.62 4.96 -0.69
N LYS A 64 16.24 4.71 -1.85
CA LYS A 64 16.41 5.68 -2.93
C LYS A 64 15.87 5.13 -4.24
N ASN A 65 15.44 6.01 -5.14
CA ASN A 65 15.05 5.61 -6.48
C ASN A 65 16.29 5.32 -7.34
N GLY A 66 16.10 4.65 -8.48
CA GLY A 66 17.20 4.29 -9.39
C GLY A 66 17.85 5.46 -10.13
N LEU A 67 17.31 6.68 -10.01
CA LEU A 67 17.89 7.89 -10.60
C LEU A 67 18.91 8.56 -9.67
N VAL A 68 18.86 8.26 -8.37
CA VAL A 68 19.83 8.76 -7.39
C VAL A 68 21.13 7.99 -7.56
N SER A 69 22.24 8.72 -7.67
CA SER A 69 23.58 8.16 -7.77
C SER A 69 23.89 7.18 -6.65
N PHE A 70 24.84 6.28 -6.90
CA PHE A 70 25.36 5.42 -5.85
C PHE A 70 26.23 6.27 -4.92
N ALA A 71 25.70 6.55 -3.73
CA ALA A 71 26.41 7.24 -2.67
C ALA A 71 26.04 6.59 -1.33
N PRO A 72 26.99 6.41 -0.40
CA PRO A 72 26.68 6.03 0.97
C PRO A 72 25.73 7.05 1.62
N PHE A 73 24.86 6.56 2.50
CA PHE A 73 24.02 7.41 3.35
C PHE A 73 24.48 7.25 4.79
N THR A 74 24.97 8.34 5.39
CA THR A 74 25.65 8.28 6.68
C THR A 74 25.09 9.28 7.69
N LEU A 75 25.21 8.94 8.98
CA LEU A 75 24.98 9.86 10.09
C LEU A 75 26.13 9.74 11.07
N ASN A 76 26.84 10.85 11.32
CA ASN A 76 28.00 10.89 12.23
C ASN A 76 29.03 9.78 11.92
N GLY A 77 29.31 9.54 10.63
CA GLY A 77 30.23 8.48 10.17
C GLY A 77 29.67 7.05 10.22
N THR A 78 28.44 6.85 10.72
CA THR A 78 27.76 5.55 10.71
C THR A 78 26.96 5.36 9.43
N ASN A 79 27.25 4.29 8.69
CA ASN A 79 26.47 3.92 7.50
C ASN A 79 25.08 3.43 7.91
N ILE A 80 24.06 3.96 7.24
CA ILE A 80 22.68 3.50 7.35
C ILE A 80 22.42 2.51 6.22
N SER A 81 21.74 1.41 6.51
CA SER A 81 21.48 0.37 5.51
C SER A 81 20.46 0.82 4.46
N GLU A 82 20.78 0.59 3.19
CA GLU A 82 19.83 0.73 2.08
C GLU A 82 18.86 -0.46 2.06
N CYS A 83 17.59 -0.21 1.72
CA CYS A 83 16.58 -1.25 1.52
C CYS A 83 15.85 -1.05 0.18
N SER A 84 15.39 -2.16 -0.42
CA SER A 84 14.62 -2.14 -1.68
C SER A 84 13.11 -1.99 -1.47
N SER A 85 12.61 -2.40 -0.29
CA SER A 85 11.23 -2.20 0.14
C SER A 85 11.13 -1.97 1.64
N TYR A 86 10.06 -1.29 2.06
CA TYR A 86 9.77 -1.02 3.46
C TYR A 86 8.28 -1.11 3.75
N VAL A 87 7.91 -1.63 4.93
CA VAL A 87 6.50 -1.67 5.39
C VAL A 87 6.22 -0.42 6.22
N TYR A 88 5.47 0.53 5.64
CA TYR A 88 5.01 1.73 6.33
C TYR A 88 3.50 1.66 6.58
N LEU A 89 3.08 1.81 7.84
CA LEU A 89 1.67 1.74 8.28
C LEU A 89 0.94 0.49 7.76
N GLY A 90 1.69 -0.61 7.73
CA GLY A 90 1.19 -1.90 7.29
C GLY A 90 1.15 -2.11 5.78
N ARG A 91 1.61 -1.19 4.93
CA ARG A 91 1.77 -1.38 3.46
C ARG A 91 3.25 -1.44 3.05
N GLU A 92 3.62 -2.39 2.19
CA GLU A 92 4.92 -2.37 1.52
C GLU A 92 4.96 -1.29 0.45
N ILE A 93 6.05 -0.55 0.48
CA ILE A 93 6.39 0.48 -0.49
C ILE A 93 7.77 0.13 -1.03
N ASN A 94 7.95 0.30 -2.34
CA ASN A 94 9.22 0.22 -3.02
C ASN A 94 9.27 1.32 -4.09
N MET A 95 10.47 1.62 -4.58
CA MET A 95 10.67 2.70 -5.55
C MET A 95 10.23 2.36 -6.97
N MET A 96 9.98 1.07 -7.25
CA MET A 96 9.47 0.61 -8.55
C MET A 96 7.94 0.64 -8.64
N ASN A 97 7.26 1.04 -7.56
CA ASN A 97 5.80 0.96 -7.42
C ASN A 97 5.25 -0.45 -7.77
N ASP A 98 6.05 -1.48 -7.49
CA ASP A 98 5.64 -2.87 -7.69
C ASP A 98 4.72 -3.32 -6.55
N LEU A 99 3.57 -3.87 -6.93
CA LEU A 99 2.53 -4.30 -5.99
C LEU A 99 2.70 -5.79 -5.60
N ALA A 100 3.53 -6.55 -6.31
CA ALA A 100 3.67 -7.99 -6.09
C ALA A 100 4.14 -8.37 -4.66
N PRO A 101 5.13 -7.68 -4.04
CA PRO A 101 5.53 -7.97 -2.67
C PRO A 101 4.40 -7.71 -1.66
N GLU A 102 3.69 -6.60 -1.81
CA GLU A 102 2.53 -6.24 -0.99
C GLU A 102 1.43 -7.31 -1.07
N LEU A 103 1.04 -7.72 -2.28
CA LEU A 103 0.02 -8.77 -2.45
C LEU A 103 0.49 -10.11 -1.88
N SER A 104 1.77 -10.41 -2.00
CA SER A 104 2.34 -11.63 -1.41
C SER A 104 2.28 -11.59 0.11
N ARG A 105 2.49 -10.44 0.74
CA ARG A 105 2.34 -10.27 2.19
C ARG A 105 0.87 -10.39 2.63
N ARG A 106 -0.07 -9.76 1.89
CA ARG A 106 -1.52 -9.86 2.14
C ARG A 106 -2.05 -11.28 2.01
N LYS A 107 -1.63 -11.99 0.96
CA LYS A 107 -1.99 -13.41 0.77
C LYS A 107 -1.49 -14.27 1.93
N ARG A 108 -0.26 -14.04 2.40
CA ARG A 108 0.27 -14.77 3.57
C ARG A 108 -0.51 -14.46 4.85
N ALA A 109 -0.84 -13.19 5.11
CA ALA A 109 -1.64 -12.80 6.27
C ALA A 109 -3.02 -13.45 6.22
N ALA A 110 -3.73 -13.29 5.11
CA ALA A 110 -5.04 -13.91 4.90
C ALA A 110 -5.00 -15.44 5.02
N TRP A 111 -3.95 -16.09 4.50
CA TRP A 111 -3.81 -17.53 4.64
C TRP A 111 -3.58 -17.95 6.09
N ARG A 112 -2.78 -17.20 6.85
CA ARG A 112 -2.58 -17.43 8.28
C ARG A 112 -3.90 -17.29 9.05
N ASP A 113 -4.64 -16.22 8.79
CA ASP A 113 -5.91 -15.96 9.45
C ASP A 113 -6.94 -17.03 9.08
N PHE A 114 -6.96 -17.48 7.82
CA PHE A 114 -7.77 -18.62 7.40
C PHE A 114 -7.42 -19.90 8.16
N LYS A 115 -6.13 -20.22 8.28
CA LYS A 115 -5.69 -21.43 8.98
C LYS A 115 -6.08 -21.41 10.45
N SER A 116 -6.15 -20.23 11.08
CA SER A 116 -6.61 -20.12 12.47
C SER A 116 -8.09 -20.50 12.68
N ILE A 117 -8.93 -20.37 11.64
CA ILE A 117 -10.36 -20.66 11.71
C ILE A 117 -10.79 -21.91 10.92
N GLU A 118 -9.85 -22.55 10.20
CA GLU A 118 -10.16 -23.60 9.22
C GLU A 118 -10.92 -24.77 9.86
N ASP A 119 -10.50 -25.22 11.04
CA ASP A 119 -11.13 -26.34 11.74
C ASP A 119 -12.54 -26.01 12.21
N VAL A 120 -12.75 -24.79 12.72
CA VAL A 120 -14.08 -24.29 13.11
C VAL A 120 -15.00 -24.24 11.89
N VAL A 121 -14.51 -23.72 10.77
CA VAL A 121 -15.25 -23.65 9.50
C VAL A 121 -15.64 -25.06 9.04
N LYS A 122 -14.72 -26.04 9.08
CA LYS A 122 -15.00 -27.43 8.67
C LYS A 122 -16.04 -28.11 9.55
N ARG A 123 -15.99 -27.89 10.87
CA ARG A 123 -16.92 -28.51 11.84
C ARG A 123 -18.30 -27.86 11.86
N THR A 124 -18.38 -26.57 11.57
CA THR A 124 -19.65 -25.83 11.54
C THR A 124 -20.56 -26.38 10.45
N LYS A 125 -21.76 -26.89 10.74
CA LYS A 125 -22.68 -27.38 9.69
C LYS A 125 -23.42 -26.26 8.96
N ASN A 126 -23.64 -25.13 9.62
CA ASN A 126 -24.38 -24.01 9.08
C ASN A 126 -23.53 -23.22 8.08
N THR A 127 -23.92 -23.25 6.80
CA THR A 127 -23.22 -22.55 5.72
C THR A 127 -23.16 -21.04 5.92
N LEU A 128 -24.23 -20.41 6.45
CA LEU A 128 -24.25 -18.96 6.70
C LEU A 128 -23.23 -18.56 7.76
N LEU A 129 -23.06 -19.36 8.81
CA LEU A 129 -22.03 -19.12 9.83
C LEU A 129 -20.62 -19.29 9.25
N ARG A 130 -20.39 -20.27 8.37
CA ARG A 130 -19.11 -20.40 7.66
C ARG A 130 -18.81 -19.19 6.78
N VAL A 131 -19.81 -18.71 6.05
CA VAL A 131 -19.70 -17.51 5.20
C VAL A 131 -19.37 -16.29 6.06
N HIS A 132 -20.07 -16.11 7.19
CA HIS A 132 -19.82 -14.99 8.10
C HIS A 132 -18.40 -15.00 8.67
N LEU A 133 -17.94 -16.15 9.19
CA LEU A 133 -16.58 -16.32 9.71
C LEU A 133 -15.52 -16.01 8.64
N PHE A 134 -15.80 -16.33 7.38
CA PHE A 134 -14.92 -15.99 6.27
C PHE A 134 -14.91 -14.49 6.00
N ASP A 135 -16.08 -13.90 5.78
CA ASP A 135 -16.24 -12.49 5.43
C ASP A 135 -15.67 -11.54 6.49
N SER A 136 -15.66 -11.96 7.76
CA SER A 136 -15.07 -11.20 8.87
C SER A 136 -13.56 -11.31 8.97
N THR A 137 -12.95 -12.36 8.40
CA THR A 137 -11.55 -12.73 8.66
C THR A 137 -10.67 -12.49 7.44
N ILE A 138 -11.09 -12.96 6.27
CA ILE A 138 -10.23 -13.02 5.09
C ILE A 138 -10.23 -11.72 4.29
N PRO A 139 -11.38 -11.12 3.93
CA PRO A 139 -11.37 -9.86 3.20
C PRO A 139 -10.61 -8.73 3.92
N PRO A 140 -10.73 -8.52 5.25
CA PRO A 140 -9.92 -7.51 5.94
C PRO A 140 -8.42 -7.73 5.79
N ALA A 141 -7.94 -8.96 5.99
CA ALA A 141 -6.53 -9.31 5.83
C ALA A 141 -6.04 -9.12 4.38
N LEU A 142 -6.88 -9.48 3.41
CA LEU A 142 -6.58 -9.37 1.97
C LEU A 142 -6.66 -7.97 1.40
N THR A 143 -7.44 -7.05 1.98
CA THR A 143 -7.76 -5.75 1.35
C THR A 143 -7.35 -4.56 2.19
N TYR A 144 -6.68 -4.78 3.32
CA TYR A 144 -6.17 -3.70 4.14
C TYR A 144 -5.27 -2.77 3.31
N VAL A 145 -5.60 -1.48 3.33
CA VAL A 145 -4.91 -0.40 2.59
C VAL A 145 -5.01 -0.56 1.06
N SER A 146 -5.99 -1.34 0.58
CA SER A 146 -6.24 -1.55 -0.86
C SER A 146 -6.60 -0.30 -1.64
N GLU A 147 -7.10 0.74 -0.96
CA GLU A 147 -7.36 2.05 -1.54
C GLU A 147 -6.09 2.73 -2.09
N THR A 148 -4.91 2.27 -1.69
CA THR A 148 -3.63 2.80 -2.17
C THR A 148 -3.07 2.03 -3.37
N TRP A 149 -3.69 0.93 -3.77
CA TRP A 149 -3.19 0.04 -4.80
C TRP A 149 -3.56 0.49 -6.20
N SER A 150 -2.69 0.22 -7.16
CA SER A 150 -2.98 0.31 -8.59
C SER A 150 -3.06 -1.10 -9.16
N LEU A 151 -4.24 -1.72 -9.03
CA LEU A 151 -4.47 -3.10 -9.44
C LEU A 151 -4.41 -3.24 -10.97
N ARG A 152 -3.49 -4.10 -11.44
CA ARG A 152 -3.47 -4.62 -12.80
C ARG A 152 -4.29 -5.91 -12.89
N LYS A 153 -4.61 -6.36 -14.11
CA LYS A 153 -5.37 -7.61 -14.31
C LYS A 153 -4.68 -8.85 -13.70
N GLN A 154 -3.35 -8.88 -13.72
CA GLN A 154 -2.59 -9.94 -13.04
C GLN A 154 -2.76 -9.91 -11.51
N ASP A 155 -2.85 -8.72 -10.93
CA ASP A 155 -3.01 -8.52 -9.48
C ASP A 155 -4.40 -8.96 -9.04
N GLU A 156 -5.43 -8.61 -9.82
CA GLU A 156 -6.81 -9.09 -9.64
C GLU A 156 -6.86 -10.62 -9.64
N ARG A 157 -6.23 -11.26 -10.64
CA ARG A 157 -6.16 -12.72 -10.74
C ARG A 157 -5.46 -13.34 -9.52
N SER A 158 -4.37 -12.73 -9.07
CA SER A 158 -3.61 -13.17 -7.88
C SER A 158 -4.47 -13.16 -6.61
N LEU A 159 -5.31 -12.12 -6.42
CA LEU A 159 -6.27 -12.05 -5.31
C LEU A 159 -7.40 -13.09 -5.45
N SER A 160 -7.93 -13.30 -6.66
CA SER A 160 -8.98 -14.30 -6.88
C SER A 160 -8.52 -15.74 -6.62
N VAL A 161 -7.22 -16.05 -6.75
CA VAL A 161 -6.69 -17.40 -6.48
C VAL A 161 -6.90 -17.79 -5.02
N ILE A 162 -6.60 -16.90 -4.08
CA ILE A 162 -6.75 -17.18 -2.64
C ILE A 162 -8.23 -17.24 -2.25
N GLU A 163 -9.07 -16.33 -2.76
CA GLU A 163 -10.51 -16.42 -2.54
C GLU A 163 -11.08 -17.76 -2.98
N ARG A 164 -10.76 -18.20 -4.21
CA ARG A 164 -11.25 -19.48 -4.75
C ARG A 164 -10.77 -20.68 -3.92
N ALA A 165 -9.57 -20.60 -3.35
CA ALA A 165 -9.05 -21.64 -2.48
C ALA A 165 -9.88 -21.73 -1.19
N VAL A 166 -10.22 -20.59 -0.59
CA VAL A 166 -11.01 -20.57 0.64
C VAL A 166 -12.49 -20.90 0.39
N GLU A 167 -13.08 -20.40 -0.71
CA GLU A 167 -14.45 -20.71 -1.13
C GLU A 167 -14.69 -22.21 -1.23
N ARG A 168 -13.74 -22.92 -1.85
CA ARG A 168 -13.74 -24.38 -1.93
C ARG A 168 -13.84 -25.02 -0.55
N THR A 169 -13.01 -24.59 0.40
CA THR A 169 -13.01 -25.17 1.75
C THR A 169 -14.32 -24.90 2.49
N VAL A 170 -14.88 -23.70 2.38
CA VAL A 170 -16.17 -23.35 3.03
C VAL A 170 -17.31 -24.18 2.46
N LEU A 171 -17.31 -24.42 1.14
CA LEU A 171 -18.30 -25.26 0.47
C LEU A 171 -18.04 -26.77 0.61
N GLY A 172 -16.94 -27.18 1.27
CA GLY A 172 -16.55 -28.59 1.39
C GLY A 172 -16.17 -29.25 0.07
N VAL A 173 -15.79 -28.46 -0.94
CA VAL A 173 -15.44 -28.96 -2.28
C VAL A 173 -13.92 -29.00 -2.42
N SER A 174 -13.34 -30.19 -2.52
CA SER A 174 -11.91 -30.33 -2.81
C SER A 174 -11.59 -29.87 -4.24
N ARG A 175 -10.33 -29.49 -4.51
CA ARG A 175 -9.91 -29.16 -5.88
C ARG A 175 -10.09 -30.35 -6.84
N PHE A 176 -9.86 -31.57 -6.37
CA PHE A 176 -10.07 -32.79 -7.13
C PHE A 176 -11.55 -32.97 -7.50
N THR A 177 -12.44 -32.86 -6.52
CA THR A 177 -13.90 -32.92 -6.72
C THR A 177 -14.37 -31.86 -7.71
N GLN A 178 -13.90 -30.61 -7.55
CA GLN A 178 -14.27 -29.53 -8.46
C GLN A 178 -13.93 -29.86 -9.93
N VAL A 179 -12.74 -30.41 -10.18
CA VAL A 179 -12.27 -30.73 -11.54
C VAL A 179 -13.00 -31.95 -12.10
N ARG A 180 -13.08 -33.04 -11.32
CA ARG A 180 -13.77 -34.28 -11.72
C ARG A 180 -15.23 -34.04 -12.08
N ASP A 181 -15.93 -33.25 -11.27
CA ASP A 181 -17.36 -32.98 -11.43
C ASP A 181 -17.62 -31.78 -12.39
N GLY A 182 -16.58 -31.22 -13.01
CA GLY A 182 -16.71 -30.11 -13.97
C GLY A 182 -17.26 -28.80 -13.39
N ILE A 183 -17.17 -28.59 -12.07
CA ILE A 183 -17.80 -27.46 -11.39
C ILE A 183 -17.03 -26.15 -11.70
N ARG A 184 -17.68 -25.25 -12.43
CA ARG A 184 -17.14 -23.92 -12.74
C ARG A 184 -16.95 -23.07 -11.47
N SER A 185 -15.94 -22.21 -11.46
CA SER A 185 -15.70 -21.28 -10.34
C SER A 185 -16.87 -20.31 -10.14
N SER A 186 -17.59 -19.94 -11.22
CA SER A 186 -18.81 -19.14 -11.13
C SER A 186 -19.94 -19.84 -10.38
N ALA A 187 -20.08 -21.16 -10.52
CA ALA A 187 -21.07 -21.95 -9.79
C ALA A 187 -20.73 -21.99 -8.29
N LEU A 188 -19.44 -22.11 -7.93
CA LEU A 188 -19.01 -21.99 -6.52
C LEU A 188 -19.33 -20.60 -5.96
N ARG A 189 -19.09 -19.53 -6.72
CA ARG A 189 -19.41 -18.15 -6.29
C ARG A 189 -20.91 -17.92 -6.11
N GLN A 190 -21.75 -18.47 -6.99
CA GLN A 190 -23.21 -18.41 -6.84
C GLN A 190 -23.70 -19.14 -5.59
N ARG A 191 -23.08 -20.27 -5.24
CA ARG A 191 -23.37 -21.03 -4.02
C ARG A 191 -22.88 -20.32 -2.75
N SER A 192 -21.67 -19.76 -2.78
CA SER A 192 -21.03 -19.14 -1.61
C SER A 192 -21.63 -17.77 -1.29
N LYS A 193 -22.00 -16.99 -2.32
CA LYS A 193 -22.40 -15.58 -2.23
C LYS A 193 -21.38 -14.71 -1.48
N PHE A 194 -20.11 -15.09 -1.50
CA PHE A 194 -19.04 -14.35 -0.84
C PHE A 194 -18.87 -12.96 -1.42
N LYS A 195 -18.48 -12.01 -0.58
CA LYS A 195 -18.04 -10.69 -1.03
C LYS A 195 -16.84 -10.84 -1.94
N ASP A 196 -16.89 -10.19 -3.09
CA ASP A 196 -15.77 -10.14 -4.03
C ASP A 196 -14.72 -9.16 -3.51
N THR A 197 -13.57 -9.69 -3.10
CA THR A 197 -12.40 -8.96 -2.56
C THR A 197 -11.82 -8.00 -3.59
N VAL A 198 -11.81 -8.38 -4.88
CA VAL A 198 -11.31 -7.51 -5.96
C VAL A 198 -12.26 -6.34 -6.17
N LEU A 199 -13.57 -6.60 -6.17
CA LEU A 199 -14.58 -5.56 -6.23
C LEU A 199 -14.48 -4.64 -5.00
N TYR A 200 -14.35 -5.20 -3.80
CA TYR A 200 -14.19 -4.44 -2.57
C TYR A 200 -12.95 -3.54 -2.62
N ALA A 201 -11.80 -4.04 -3.06
CA ALA A 201 -10.58 -3.26 -3.20
C ALA A 201 -10.77 -2.06 -4.15
N LYS A 202 -11.43 -2.29 -5.29
CA LYS A 202 -11.76 -1.22 -6.26
C LYS A 202 -12.72 -0.19 -5.64
N GLN A 203 -13.77 -0.65 -4.96
CA GLN A 203 -14.71 0.22 -4.27
C GLN A 203 -14.03 1.01 -3.15
N SER A 204 -13.10 0.40 -2.40
CA SER A 204 -12.33 1.08 -1.36
C SER A 204 -11.55 2.26 -1.93
N LYS A 205 -10.90 2.06 -3.08
CA LYS A 205 -10.21 3.12 -3.80
C LYS A 205 -11.15 4.26 -4.23
N ILE A 206 -12.32 3.94 -4.77
CA ILE A 206 -13.33 4.94 -5.17
C ILE A 206 -13.84 5.71 -3.95
N ARG A 207 -14.18 5.02 -2.85
CA ARG A 207 -14.60 5.65 -1.59
C ARG A 207 -13.53 6.59 -1.05
N ARG A 208 -12.26 6.16 -1.07
CA ARG A 208 -11.13 6.99 -0.66
C ARG A 208 -10.97 8.20 -1.57
N ALA A 209 -11.07 8.04 -2.89
CA ALA A 209 -11.01 9.15 -3.83
C ALA A 209 -12.12 10.17 -3.55
N GLY A 210 -13.37 9.70 -3.39
CA GLY A 210 -14.49 10.57 -3.02
C GLY A 210 -14.28 11.29 -1.69
N HIS A 211 -13.71 10.63 -0.69
CA HIS A 211 -13.33 11.27 0.57
C HIS A 211 -12.30 12.38 0.35
N VAL A 212 -11.22 12.12 -0.40
CA VAL A 212 -10.18 13.12 -0.70
C VAL A 212 -10.75 14.33 -1.45
N MET A 213 -11.66 14.12 -2.40
CA MET A 213 -12.29 15.19 -3.18
C MET A 213 -13.23 16.08 -2.36
N ARG A 214 -13.86 15.53 -1.30
CA ARG A 214 -14.72 16.31 -0.39
C ARG A 214 -13.93 17.07 0.67
N THR A 215 -12.68 16.69 0.91
CA THR A 215 -11.85 17.32 1.92
C THR A 215 -11.26 18.65 1.41
N ASN A 216 -11.38 19.70 2.23
CA ASN A 216 -10.86 21.05 1.94
C ASN A 216 -9.91 21.57 3.04
N ASP A 217 -9.11 20.69 3.62
CA ASP A 217 -8.27 21.00 4.80
C ASP A 217 -6.79 21.20 4.48
N ASN A 218 -6.47 21.52 3.22
CA ASN A 218 -5.09 21.72 2.73
C ASN A 218 -4.12 20.55 3.01
N ARG A 219 -4.62 19.34 3.33
CA ARG A 219 -3.76 18.18 3.59
C ARG A 219 -3.01 17.73 2.35
N TRP A 220 -1.80 17.21 2.59
CA TRP A 220 -0.95 16.59 1.58
C TRP A 220 -1.66 15.52 0.74
N THR A 221 -2.66 14.83 1.29
CA THR A 221 -3.38 13.78 0.56
C THR A 221 -3.99 14.30 -0.74
N ARG A 222 -4.59 15.50 -0.73
CA ARG A 222 -5.18 16.09 -1.94
C ARG A 222 -4.10 16.67 -2.85
N ALA A 223 -3.20 17.49 -2.29
CA ALA A 223 -2.11 18.11 -3.03
C ALA A 223 -1.28 17.07 -3.81
N VAL A 224 -0.82 15.99 -3.16
CA VAL A 224 -0.03 14.93 -3.81
C VAL A 224 -0.84 14.12 -4.83
N SER A 225 -2.18 14.08 -4.71
CA SER A 225 -3.04 13.33 -5.64
C SER A 225 -3.36 14.13 -6.91
N GLU A 226 -3.49 15.45 -6.80
CA GLU A 226 -3.77 16.36 -7.91
C GLU A 226 -2.49 16.87 -8.58
N TRP A 227 -1.34 16.76 -7.91
CA TRP A 227 -0.06 17.27 -8.40
C TRP A 227 0.37 16.60 -9.71
N ILE A 228 0.67 17.43 -10.69
CA ILE A 228 1.33 17.06 -11.94
C ILE A 228 2.64 17.84 -11.96
N SER A 229 3.78 17.13 -12.01
CA SER A 229 5.08 17.77 -12.15
C SER A 229 5.10 18.58 -13.45
N ARG A 230 5.15 19.91 -13.32
CA ARG A 230 5.05 20.85 -14.46
C ARG A 230 6.38 21.05 -15.19
N ASP A 231 7.47 20.60 -14.58
CA ASP A 231 8.83 20.82 -15.08
C ASP A 231 9.32 19.70 -16.03
N VAL A 232 8.46 18.72 -16.33
CA VAL A 232 8.77 17.60 -17.24
C VAL A 232 7.73 17.55 -18.36
N LYS A 233 8.16 17.79 -19.61
CA LYS A 233 7.34 17.49 -20.79
C LYS A 233 7.08 15.98 -20.82
N ARG A 234 5.82 15.57 -20.71
CA ARG A 234 5.42 14.18 -20.92
C ARG A 234 5.74 13.78 -22.36
N THR A 235 6.42 12.65 -22.55
CA THR A 235 6.59 12.03 -23.86
C THR A 235 5.21 11.71 -24.44
N ALA A 236 5.01 11.99 -25.73
CA ALA A 236 3.77 11.66 -26.41
C ALA A 236 3.51 10.14 -26.35
N GLY A 237 2.34 9.72 -25.86
CA GLY A 237 2.00 8.31 -25.70
C GLY A 237 0.91 8.08 -24.65
N ARG A 238 0.46 6.82 -24.56
CA ARG A 238 -0.50 6.41 -23.52
C ARG A 238 0.12 6.67 -22.15
N PRO A 239 -0.59 7.36 -21.23
CA PRO A 239 -0.06 7.59 -19.88
C PRO A 239 0.31 6.24 -19.23
N PRO A 240 1.51 6.09 -18.66
CA PRO A 240 1.77 4.98 -17.75
C PRO A 240 0.72 5.05 -16.64
N MET A 241 0.20 3.90 -16.23
CA MET A 241 -0.95 3.80 -15.33
C MET A 241 -0.58 4.34 -13.93
N VAL A 242 -0.65 5.66 -13.73
CA VAL A 242 -0.40 6.31 -12.44
C VAL A 242 -1.45 7.37 -12.12
N ARG A 243 -2.04 7.15 -10.94
CA ARG A 243 -2.91 7.92 -10.04
C ARG A 243 -4.16 8.66 -10.58
N PHE A 244 -5.27 8.06 -10.12
CA PHE A 244 -6.55 8.61 -9.67
C PHE A 244 -7.58 9.12 -10.68
N LEU A 245 -7.21 9.70 -11.82
CA LEU A 245 -8.22 10.34 -12.68
C LEU A 245 -8.16 9.81 -14.12
N HIS A 246 -9.04 8.87 -14.44
CA HIS A 246 -9.69 8.91 -15.75
C HIS A 246 -10.74 10.02 -15.66
N GLY A 247 -10.35 11.22 -16.09
CA GLY A 247 -11.26 12.32 -16.41
C GLY A 247 -10.95 12.76 -17.83
N GLU A 248 -11.99 12.80 -18.66
CA GLU A 248 -12.01 13.38 -20.00
C GLU A 248 -11.15 14.65 -20.11
N PRO A 249 -10.45 14.89 -21.23
CA PRO A 249 -9.78 16.17 -21.45
C PRO A 249 -10.86 17.25 -21.50
N ARG A 250 -10.92 18.11 -20.48
CA ARG A 250 -11.65 19.37 -20.61
C ARG A 250 -11.04 20.13 -21.79
N ARG A 251 -11.77 20.18 -22.90
CA ARG A 251 -11.51 21.12 -23.99
C ARG A 251 -11.53 22.52 -23.38
N ARG A 252 -10.50 23.29 -23.71
CA ARG A 252 -10.44 24.72 -23.42
C ARG A 252 -11.59 25.38 -24.20
N MET A 253 -12.35 26.25 -23.54
CA MET A 253 -12.86 27.48 -24.17
C MET A 253 -11.76 28.52 -24.06
#